data_AF-X0U1W6-F1
#
_entry.id   AF-X0U1W6-F1
#
_cell.length_a   1.000
_cell.length_b   1.000
_cell.length_c   1.000
_cell.angle_alpha   90.00
_cell.angle_beta   90.00
_cell.angle_gamma   90.00
#
_symmetry.space_group_name_H-M   'P 1'
#
loop_
_entity.id
_entity.type
_entity.pdbx_description
1 polymer ?
#
loop_
_entity_poly.entity_id
_entity_poly.type
_entity_poly.pdbx_seq_one_letter_code
_entity_poly.pdbx_strand_id
1 'polypeptide(L)'
;MNPNNEEDKNINKTFEIQKELLPVYELIMKAAVKSNSFSPLQYKQSSFIEVPLKEEFKRDWVSYEAECKREKFMFFKILKHSVEYLNLEYKYKGNGRPSAFIDDIIKSLCIRFYSNYSSWRCNSELEITRSMGVIENVYKRSTLNKYLQSRIITKKLHKLYKLIADPIAPIETHFSADATGFGQAYGNKRWIEVRDEPKQWRYYRKLHIIS
;
A
#
# COMPACT_ATOMS: atom_id res chain seq x y z
N MET A 1 -34.33 -33.12 0.94
CA MET A 1 -34.00 -32.53 -0.36
C MET A 1 -35.28 -31.94 -0.93
N ASN A 2 -35.37 -30.61 -1.04
CA ASN A 2 -36.57 -29.93 -1.51
C ASN A 2 -36.47 -29.74 -3.03
N PRO A 3 -37.30 -30.39 -3.86
CA PRO A 3 -37.11 -30.46 -5.31
C PRO A 3 -37.52 -29.18 -6.07
N ASN A 4 -37.70 -28.04 -5.40
CA ASN A 4 -38.29 -26.82 -5.98
C ASN A 4 -37.44 -25.54 -5.80
N ASN A 5 -36.11 -25.64 -5.69
CA ASN A 5 -35.25 -24.45 -5.75
C ASN A 5 -35.08 -23.99 -7.21
N GLU A 6 -35.52 -22.77 -7.51
CA GLU A 6 -35.40 -22.14 -8.84
C GLU A 6 -33.95 -21.93 -9.29
N GLU A 7 -33.00 -21.87 -8.34
CA GLU A 7 -31.55 -21.76 -8.63
C GLU A 7 -31.01 -23.01 -9.33
N ASP A 8 -31.46 -24.20 -8.92
CA ASP A 8 -31.03 -25.47 -9.53
C ASP A 8 -31.57 -25.61 -10.97
N LYS A 9 -32.74 -25.03 -11.26
CA LYS A 9 -33.31 -24.99 -12.62
C LYS A 9 -32.52 -24.07 -13.55
N ASN A 10 -32.01 -22.94 -13.04
CA ASN A 10 -31.21 -22.00 -13.84
C ASN A 10 -29.81 -22.53 -14.13
N ILE A 11 -29.19 -23.23 -13.19
CA ILE A 11 -27.87 -23.86 -13.39
C ILE A 11 -27.97 -24.94 -14.47
N ASN A 12 -28.97 -25.82 -14.38
CA ASN A 12 -29.19 -26.87 -15.38
C ASN A 12 -29.47 -26.31 -16.78
N LYS A 13 -30.26 -25.24 -16.89
CA LYS A 13 -30.51 -24.55 -18.17
C LYS A 13 -29.25 -23.92 -18.77
N THR A 14 -28.35 -23.41 -17.93
CA THR A 14 -27.07 -22.83 -18.37
C THR A 14 -26.11 -23.90 -18.90
N PHE A 15 -26.07 -25.07 -18.25
CA PHE A 15 -25.26 -26.21 -18.71
C PHE A 15 -25.79 -26.80 -20.03
N GLU A 16 -27.10 -26.84 -20.24
CA GLU A 16 -27.66 -27.29 -21.53
C GLU A 16 -27.35 -26.34 -22.68
N ILE A 17 -27.47 -25.02 -22.47
CA ILE A 17 -27.09 -24.01 -23.47
C ILE A 17 -25.59 -24.12 -23.83
N GLN A 18 -24.72 -24.38 -22.85
CA GLN A 18 -23.29 -24.60 -23.12
C GLN A 18 -23.03 -25.87 -23.95
N LYS A 19 -23.82 -26.93 -23.74
CA LYS A 19 -23.70 -28.19 -24.48
C LYS A 19 -24.15 -28.05 -25.94
N GLU A 20 -25.14 -27.22 -26.21
CA GLU A 20 -25.60 -26.91 -27.57
C GLU A 20 -24.65 -25.97 -28.33
N LEU A 21 -23.92 -25.09 -27.64
CA LEU A 21 -23.00 -24.13 -28.25
C LEU A 21 -21.62 -24.71 -28.60
N LEU A 22 -21.18 -25.77 -27.92
CA LEU A 22 -19.92 -26.48 -28.21
C LEU A 22 -19.79 -26.94 -29.67
N PRO A 23 -20.77 -27.64 -30.28
CA PRO A 23 -20.66 -28.11 -31.66
C PRO A 23 -20.68 -26.96 -32.68
N VAL A 24 -21.38 -25.86 -32.38
CA VAL A 24 -21.38 -24.64 -33.24
C VAL A 24 -20.02 -23.97 -33.21
N TYR A 25 -19.40 -23.86 -32.03
CA TYR A 25 -18.04 -23.33 -31.89
C TYR A 25 -17.01 -24.19 -32.63
N GLU A 26 -17.10 -25.52 -32.52
CA GLU A 26 -16.23 -26.41 -33.28
C GLU A 26 -16.41 -26.27 -34.81
N LEU A 27 -17.65 -26.08 -35.29
CA LEU A 27 -17.93 -25.87 -36.70
C LEU A 27 -17.37 -24.53 -37.20
N ILE A 28 -17.50 -23.46 -36.42
CA ILE A 28 -16.95 -22.14 -36.73
C ILE A 28 -15.41 -22.21 -36.77
N MET A 29 -14.79 -22.90 -35.81
CA MET A 29 -13.34 -23.07 -35.77
C MET A 29 -12.84 -23.93 -36.95
N LYS A 30 -13.55 -25.01 -37.31
CA LYS A 30 -13.21 -25.85 -38.48
C LYS A 30 -13.43 -25.12 -39.80
N ALA A 31 -14.45 -24.26 -39.90
CA ALA A 31 -14.70 -23.43 -41.07
C ALA A 31 -13.63 -22.32 -41.22
N ALA A 32 -13.23 -21.69 -40.10
CA ALA A 32 -12.19 -20.68 -40.06
C ALA A 32 -10.80 -21.23 -40.45
N VAL A 33 -10.53 -22.51 -40.15
CA VAL A 33 -9.30 -23.20 -40.58
C VAL A 33 -9.30 -23.54 -42.07
N LYS A 34 -10.48 -23.72 -42.69
CA LYS A 34 -10.63 -24.06 -44.12
C LYS A 34 -10.53 -22.84 -45.04
N SER A 35 -10.92 -21.66 -44.57
CA SER A 35 -10.68 -20.37 -45.23
C SER A 35 -9.27 -19.90 -44.89
N ASN A 36 -8.34 -20.11 -45.80
CA ASN A 36 -6.90 -19.90 -45.64
C ASN A 36 -6.48 -18.41 -45.49
N SER A 37 -7.02 -17.69 -44.50
CA SER A 37 -6.72 -16.28 -44.21
C SER A 37 -6.51 -15.99 -42.71
N PHE A 38 -6.23 -17.02 -41.90
CA PHE A 38 -5.69 -16.82 -40.56
C PHE A 38 -4.40 -17.61 -40.47
N SER A 39 -3.26 -16.96 -40.73
CA SER A 39 -1.99 -17.48 -40.25
C SER A 39 -2.06 -17.38 -38.72
N PRO A 40 -2.06 -18.50 -37.98
CA PRO A 40 -1.84 -18.41 -36.55
C PRO A 40 -0.43 -17.82 -36.44
N LEU A 41 -0.33 -16.57 -35.98
CA LEU A 41 0.94 -16.05 -35.51
C LEU A 41 1.52 -17.16 -34.64
N GLN A 42 2.64 -17.73 -35.09
CA GLN A 42 3.35 -18.76 -34.35
C GLN A 42 3.86 -18.09 -33.08
N TYR A 43 2.99 -18.02 -32.08
CA TYR A 43 3.38 -17.77 -30.72
C TYR A 43 4.20 -19.00 -30.37
N LYS A 44 5.52 -18.84 -30.51
CA LYS A 44 6.49 -19.73 -29.90
C LYS A 44 6.06 -19.77 -28.44
N GLN A 45 5.39 -20.85 -28.03
CA GLN A 45 5.19 -21.16 -26.62
C GLN A 45 6.61 -21.29 -26.09
N SER A 46 7.15 -20.17 -25.59
CA SER A 46 8.38 -20.17 -24.83
C SER A 46 8.13 -21.17 -23.73
N SER A 47 8.84 -22.30 -23.83
CA SER A 47 8.95 -23.35 -22.85
C SER A 47 8.53 -22.84 -21.47
N PHE A 48 7.46 -23.40 -20.92
CA PHE A 48 7.12 -23.19 -19.52
C PHE A 48 8.40 -23.39 -18.73
N ILE A 49 8.95 -22.31 -18.18
CA ILE A 49 10.05 -22.39 -17.24
C ILE A 49 9.47 -23.21 -16.10
N GLU A 50 10.02 -24.40 -15.85
CA GLU A 50 9.70 -25.17 -14.67
C GLU A 50 10.05 -24.27 -13.48
N VAL A 51 9.02 -23.65 -12.89
CA VAL A 51 9.19 -22.85 -11.68
C VAL A 51 9.67 -23.85 -10.63
N PRO A 52 10.86 -23.66 -10.05
CA PRO A 52 11.38 -24.60 -9.07
C PRO A 52 10.31 -24.81 -7.99
N LEU A 53 10.09 -26.08 -7.61
CA LEU A 53 9.20 -26.47 -6.53
C LEU A 53 9.45 -25.54 -5.35
N LYS A 54 8.43 -24.74 -5.03
CA LYS A 54 8.46 -23.72 -3.99
C LYS A 54 8.97 -24.38 -2.72
N GLU A 55 10.22 -24.07 -2.34
CA GLU A 55 10.72 -24.45 -1.02
C GLU A 55 9.68 -23.96 -0.02
N GLU A 56 9.11 -24.88 0.76
CA GLU A 56 8.18 -24.53 1.81
C GLU A 56 8.96 -23.73 2.84
N PHE A 57 8.98 -22.41 2.66
CA PHE A 57 9.55 -21.47 3.61
C PHE A 57 8.81 -21.70 4.92
N LYS A 58 9.45 -22.39 5.86
CA LYS A 58 8.89 -22.67 7.18
C LYS A 58 8.78 -21.34 7.91
N ARG A 59 7.61 -20.70 7.80
CA ARG A 59 7.34 -19.40 8.42
C ARG A 59 7.36 -19.57 9.93
N ASP A 60 8.28 -18.88 10.59
CA ASP A 60 8.30 -18.76 12.04
C ASP A 60 7.24 -17.74 12.49
N TRP A 61 6.01 -18.23 12.67
CA TRP A 61 4.88 -17.41 13.10
C TRP A 61 5.06 -16.82 14.49
N VAL A 62 5.79 -17.51 15.37
CA VAL A 62 6.01 -17.06 16.75
C VAL A 62 6.92 -15.83 16.75
N SER A 63 8.00 -15.88 15.97
CA SER A 63 8.88 -14.73 15.77
C SER A 63 8.13 -13.56 15.10
N TYR A 64 7.36 -13.84 14.05
CA TYR A 64 6.57 -12.82 13.35
C TYR A 64 5.60 -12.08 14.29
N GLU A 65 4.81 -12.80 15.09
CA GLU A 65 3.85 -12.20 16.01
C GLU A 65 4.55 -11.36 17.10
N ALA A 66 5.68 -11.84 17.61
CA ALA A 66 6.48 -11.10 18.59
C ALA A 66 6.98 -9.76 18.02
N GLU A 67 7.42 -9.75 16.78
CA GLU A 67 7.90 -8.53 16.11
C GLU A 67 6.76 -7.58 15.74
N CYS A 68 5.60 -8.08 15.29
CA CYS A 68 4.41 -7.25 15.07
C CYS A 68 3.97 -6.50 16.33
N LYS A 69 4.03 -7.14 17.51
CA LYS A 69 3.72 -6.49 18.79
C LYS A 69 4.70 -5.38 19.15
N ARG A 70 5.96 -5.48 18.69
CA ARG A 70 7.04 -4.53 18.98
C ARG A 70 7.19 -3.43 17.94
N GLU A 71 6.58 -3.59 16.77
CA GLU A 71 6.76 -2.73 15.60
C GLU A 71 6.68 -1.24 15.93
N LYS A 72 5.59 -0.82 16.60
CA LYS A 72 5.37 0.59 16.97
C LYS A 72 6.47 1.14 17.90
N PHE A 73 6.94 0.34 18.85
CA PHE A 73 8.02 0.75 19.75
C PHE A 73 9.36 0.84 19.02
N MET A 74 9.64 -0.11 18.13
CA MET A 74 10.84 -0.08 17.29
C MET A 74 10.83 1.12 16.35
N PHE A 75 9.69 1.43 15.74
CA PHE A 75 9.50 2.63 14.92
C PHE A 75 9.85 3.90 15.71
N PHE A 76 9.30 4.07 16.92
CA PHE A 76 9.61 5.24 17.75
C PHE A 76 11.09 5.33 18.13
N LYS A 77 11.70 4.19 18.46
CA LYS A 77 13.13 4.12 18.80
C LYS A 77 14.02 4.50 17.62
N ILE A 78 13.78 3.91 16.45
CA ILE A 78 14.53 4.20 15.21
C ILE A 78 14.34 5.68 14.87
N LEU A 79 13.11 6.17 14.84
CA LEU A 79 12.80 7.57 14.52
C LEU A 79 13.54 8.55 15.46
N LYS A 80 13.54 8.28 16.77
CA LYS A 80 14.23 9.11 17.76
C LYS A 80 15.71 9.21 17.42
N HIS A 81 16.40 8.07 17.34
CA HIS A 81 17.84 8.01 17.11
C HIS A 81 18.24 8.55 15.72
N SER A 82 17.46 8.26 14.69
CA SER A 82 17.74 8.74 13.33
C SER A 82 17.62 10.26 13.23
N VAL A 83 16.66 10.88 13.91
CA VAL A 83 16.53 12.35 13.92
C VAL A 83 17.62 12.99 14.77
N GLU A 84 17.96 12.43 15.93
CA GLU A 84 19.06 12.90 16.77
C GLU A 84 20.41 12.83 16.04
N TYR A 85 20.64 11.77 15.26
CA TYR A 85 21.83 11.61 14.45
C TYR A 85 22.01 12.71 13.39
N LEU A 86 20.91 13.27 12.87
CA LEU A 86 20.97 14.37 11.90
C LEU A 86 21.45 15.69 12.52
N ASN A 87 21.49 15.78 13.86
CA ASN A 87 21.96 16.93 14.64
C ASN A 87 21.48 18.28 14.07
N LEU A 88 20.17 18.47 13.99
CA LEU A 88 19.61 19.65 13.33
C LEU A 88 19.78 20.89 14.22
N GLU A 89 20.48 21.89 13.68
CA GLU A 89 20.71 23.14 14.39
C GLU A 89 19.40 23.86 14.75
N TYR A 90 19.22 24.16 16.03
CA TYR A 90 18.15 25.05 16.50
C TYR A 90 18.56 26.51 16.29
N LYS A 91 18.04 27.12 15.22
CA LYS A 91 18.36 28.52 14.85
C LYS A 91 17.32 29.49 15.39
N TYR A 92 17.28 29.68 16.70
CA TYR A 92 16.56 30.80 17.30
C TYR A 92 17.56 31.88 17.74
N LYS A 93 17.45 33.08 17.18
CA LYS A 93 18.41 34.19 17.37
C LYS A 93 17.74 35.51 17.77
N GLY A 94 16.55 35.50 18.39
CA GLY A 94 15.75 36.72 18.51
C GLY A 94 15.01 36.90 19.84
N ASN A 95 14.32 38.04 19.92
CA ASN A 95 13.32 38.36 20.95
C ASN A 95 11.93 37.95 20.46
N GLY A 96 11.09 37.42 21.36
CA GLY A 96 9.71 36.99 21.06
C GLY A 96 9.45 35.53 21.42
N ARG A 97 8.45 34.90 20.80
CA ARG A 97 8.16 33.47 21.03
C ARG A 97 9.26 32.59 20.38
N PRO A 98 9.86 31.64 21.12
CA PRO A 98 10.81 30.69 20.54
C PRO A 98 10.24 29.95 19.33
N SER A 99 11.07 29.73 18.32
CA SER A 99 10.69 28.89 17.18
C SER A 99 10.46 27.45 17.64
N ALA A 100 9.61 26.72 16.93
CA ALA A 100 9.49 25.27 17.16
C ALA A 100 10.82 24.57 16.87
N PHE A 101 11.16 23.61 17.72
CA PHE A 101 12.26 22.67 17.54
C PHE A 101 11.99 21.80 16.33
N ILE A 102 12.88 21.85 15.33
CA ILE A 102 12.69 21.15 14.06
C ILE A 102 12.69 19.63 14.27
N ASP A 103 13.49 19.13 15.22
CA ASP A 103 13.57 17.71 15.56
C ASP A 103 12.22 17.15 15.99
N ASP A 104 11.61 17.78 16.98
CA ASP A 104 10.30 17.40 17.49
C ASP A 104 9.21 17.53 16.43
N ILE A 105 9.29 18.55 15.56
CA ILE A 105 8.36 18.71 14.43
C ILE A 105 8.47 17.53 13.47
N ILE A 106 9.69 17.14 13.07
CA ILE A 106 9.90 16.02 12.15
C ILE A 106 9.40 14.72 12.78
N LYS A 107 9.79 14.44 14.04
CA LYS A 107 9.33 13.27 14.78
C LYS A 107 7.81 13.23 14.87
N SER A 108 7.17 14.35 15.24
CA SER A 108 5.71 14.48 15.34
C SER A 108 5.00 14.23 14.02
N LEU A 109 5.56 14.73 12.90
CA LEU A 109 4.99 14.49 11.57
C LEU A 109 5.07 13.01 11.18
N CYS A 110 6.22 12.37 11.42
CA CYS A 110 6.41 10.94 11.16
C CYS A 110 5.45 10.09 12.00
N ILE A 111 5.31 10.38 13.31
CA ILE A 111 4.38 9.68 14.21
C ILE A 111 2.93 9.81 13.73
N ARG A 112 2.53 11.01 13.27
CA ARG A 112 1.19 11.24 12.72
C ARG A 112 0.89 10.32 11.55
N PHE A 113 1.81 10.24 10.59
CA PHE A 113 1.64 9.44 9.38
C PHE A 113 1.71 7.94 9.65
N TYR A 114 2.61 7.50 10.53
CA TYR A 114 2.68 6.11 10.97
C TYR A 114 1.37 5.66 11.62
N SER A 115 0.80 6.50 12.49
CA SER A 115 -0.46 6.19 13.19
C SER A 115 -1.70 6.30 12.28
N ASN A 116 -1.55 6.80 11.05
CA ASN A 116 -2.62 7.09 10.10
C ASN A 116 -3.78 7.92 10.70
N TYR A 117 -3.46 8.81 11.65
CA TYR A 117 -4.43 9.65 12.32
C TYR A 117 -4.57 11.02 11.67
N SER A 118 -5.79 11.54 11.70
CA SER A 118 -6.03 12.93 11.35
C SER A 118 -5.28 13.85 12.29
N SER A 119 -4.95 15.06 11.83
CA SER A 119 -4.17 16.00 12.64
C SER A 119 -4.87 16.40 13.95
N TRP A 120 -6.18 16.16 14.10
CA TRP A 120 -6.91 16.35 15.37
C TRP A 120 -6.68 15.20 16.35
N ARG A 121 -6.74 13.95 15.89
CA ARG A 121 -6.56 12.75 16.72
C ARG A 121 -5.11 12.48 17.06
N CYS A 122 -4.18 13.03 16.29
CA CYS A 122 -2.74 12.89 16.52
C CYS A 122 -2.27 13.41 17.89
N ASN A 123 -3.02 14.31 18.55
CA ASN A 123 -2.54 14.91 19.80
C ASN A 123 -2.30 13.87 20.91
N SER A 124 -3.18 12.87 21.05
CA SER A 124 -3.00 11.82 22.06
C SER A 124 -1.74 10.98 21.81
N GLU A 125 -1.45 10.67 20.55
CA GLU A 125 -0.21 9.96 20.17
C GLU A 125 1.03 10.79 20.48
N LEU A 126 0.98 12.11 20.28
CA LEU A 126 2.09 12.98 20.62
C LEU A 126 2.31 13.08 22.12
N GLU A 127 1.24 13.10 22.92
CA GLU A 127 1.35 13.06 24.38
C GLU A 127 1.97 11.75 24.88
N ILE A 128 1.56 10.62 24.32
CA ILE A 128 2.13 9.30 24.64
C ILE A 128 3.61 9.27 24.26
N THR A 129 3.97 9.69 23.06
CA THR A 129 5.37 9.68 22.60
C THR A 129 6.26 10.70 23.34
N ARG A 130 5.69 11.81 23.84
CA ARG A 130 6.36 12.70 24.79
C ARG A 130 6.65 11.99 26.11
N SER A 131 5.68 11.27 26.67
CA SER A 131 5.88 10.52 27.92
C SER A 131 6.93 9.41 27.79
N MET A 132 7.09 8.86 26.58
CA MET A 132 8.13 7.89 26.23
C MET A 132 9.49 8.53 25.94
N GLY A 133 9.61 9.87 25.98
CA GLY A 133 10.84 10.59 25.71
C GLY A 133 11.30 10.53 24.25
N VAL A 134 10.38 10.31 23.31
CA VAL A 134 10.67 10.34 21.86
C VAL A 134 10.74 11.78 21.36
N ILE A 135 9.80 12.61 21.81
CA ILE A 135 9.74 14.06 21.57
C ILE A 135 9.78 14.81 22.90
N GLU A 136 10.30 16.03 22.88
CA GLU A 136 10.32 16.88 24.08
C GLU A 136 9.05 17.73 24.16
N ASN A 137 8.61 18.28 23.03
CA ASN A 137 7.51 19.23 22.95
C ASN A 137 6.36 18.73 22.08
N VAL A 138 5.14 18.81 22.61
CA VAL A 138 3.91 18.56 21.84
C VAL A 138 3.44 19.87 21.20
N TYR A 139 3.46 19.91 19.87
CA TYR A 139 3.02 21.07 19.11
C TYR A 139 1.54 20.98 18.73
N LYS A 140 0.88 22.14 18.71
CA LYS A 140 -0.50 22.25 18.23
C LYS A 140 -0.60 21.82 16.76
N ARG A 141 -1.76 21.24 16.41
CA ARG A 141 -2.13 20.84 15.06
C ARG A 141 -1.82 21.88 13.98
N SER A 142 -2.16 23.14 14.23
CA SER A 142 -1.94 24.25 13.29
C SER A 142 -0.46 24.44 12.97
N THR A 143 0.41 24.34 13.98
CA THR A 143 1.85 24.38 13.81
C THR A 143 2.34 23.23 12.93
N LEU A 144 1.95 21.99 13.24
CA LEU A 144 2.34 20.81 12.44
C LEU A 144 1.91 20.93 10.98
N ASN A 145 0.68 21.41 10.73
CA ASN A 145 0.18 21.61 9.37
C ASN A 145 0.95 22.69 8.61
N LYS A 146 1.36 23.78 9.28
CA LYS A 146 2.22 24.81 8.69
C LYS A 146 3.57 24.23 8.25
N TYR A 147 4.19 23.40 9.08
CA TYR A 147 5.48 22.78 8.77
C TYR A 147 5.39 21.69 7.69
N LEU A 148 4.23 21.03 7.55
CA LEU A 148 4.03 20.04 6.48
C LEU A 148 4.20 20.64 5.08
N GLN A 149 3.83 21.90 4.89
CA GLN A 149 3.98 22.64 3.63
C GLN A 149 5.37 23.26 3.44
N SER A 150 6.26 23.12 4.44
CA SER A 150 7.58 23.74 4.41
C SER A 150 8.58 22.92 3.60
N ARG A 151 9.14 23.54 2.56
CA ARG A 151 10.21 22.94 1.74
C ARG A 151 11.45 22.57 2.55
N ILE A 152 11.71 23.26 3.67
CA ILE A 152 12.82 22.95 4.57
C ILE A 152 12.60 21.58 5.21
N ILE A 153 11.39 21.31 5.71
CA ILE A 153 11.04 20.02 6.31
C ILE A 153 11.11 18.91 5.26
N THR A 154 10.60 19.14 4.05
CA THR A 154 10.71 18.18 2.95
C THR A 154 12.16 17.77 2.69
N LYS A 155 13.09 18.73 2.63
CA LYS A 155 14.53 18.43 2.45
C LYS A 155 15.11 17.61 3.61
N LYS A 156 14.67 17.87 4.85
CA LYS A 156 15.14 17.12 6.03
C LYS A 156 14.57 15.70 6.06
N LEU A 157 13.29 15.53 5.74
CA LEU A 157 12.68 14.21 5.55
C LEU A 157 13.38 13.42 4.45
N HIS A 158 13.82 14.09 3.37
CA HIS A 158 14.62 13.43 2.35
C HIS A 158 15.97 12.89 2.87
N LYS A 159 16.64 13.67 3.72
CA LYS A 159 17.86 13.18 4.37
C LYS A 159 17.58 12.03 5.34
N LEU A 160 16.47 12.11 6.07
CA LEU A 160 16.07 11.10 7.03
C LEU A 160 15.74 9.76 6.36
N TYR A 161 14.97 9.74 5.26
CA TYR A 161 14.68 8.48 4.55
C TYR A 161 15.98 7.84 4.10
N LYS A 162 16.91 8.63 3.56
CA LYS A 162 18.16 8.11 3.00
C LYS A 162 19.01 7.49 4.11
N LEU A 163 19.13 8.19 5.24
CA LEU A 163 19.82 7.69 6.43
C LEU A 163 19.28 6.32 6.90
N ILE A 164 17.95 6.15 6.88
CA ILE A 164 17.31 4.91 7.32
C ILE A 164 17.44 3.80 6.28
N ALA A 165 17.36 4.14 5.00
CA ALA A 165 17.40 3.17 3.90
C ALA A 165 18.82 2.66 3.58
N ASP A 166 19.83 3.52 3.65
CA ASP A 166 21.22 3.20 3.32
C ASP A 166 21.77 1.93 4.03
N PRO A 167 21.57 1.72 5.35
CA PRO A 167 22.05 0.50 6.02
C PRO A 167 21.25 -0.77 5.65
N ILE A 168 20.02 -0.62 5.15
CA ILE A 168 19.14 -1.73 4.80
C ILE A 168 19.39 -2.19 3.35
N ALA A 169 19.82 -1.28 2.48
CA ALA A 169 20.09 -1.53 1.07
C ALA A 169 20.95 -2.78 0.76
N PRO A 170 22.06 -3.09 1.46
CA PRO A 170 22.84 -4.30 1.17
C PRO A 170 22.16 -5.59 1.64
N ILE A 171 21.18 -5.52 2.54
CA ILE A 171 20.47 -6.66 3.12
C ILE A 171 19.21 -6.99 2.29
N GLU A 172 18.58 -5.97 1.70
CA GLU A 172 17.43 -6.10 0.80
C GLU A 172 17.82 -6.76 -0.54
N THR A 173 17.91 -8.08 -0.53
CA THR A 173 18.21 -8.90 -1.71
C THR A 173 17.00 -9.12 -2.62
N HIS A 174 15.79 -9.06 -2.06
CA HIS A 174 14.54 -9.36 -2.76
C HIS A 174 13.51 -8.28 -2.48
N PHE A 175 13.07 -7.59 -3.54
CA PHE A 175 11.96 -6.64 -3.44
C PHE A 175 10.63 -7.38 -3.55
N SER A 176 9.90 -7.50 -2.44
CA SER A 176 8.54 -8.06 -2.45
C SER A 176 7.52 -6.93 -2.58
N ALA A 177 7.06 -6.68 -3.80
CA ALA A 177 6.03 -5.69 -4.07
C ALA A 177 4.65 -6.17 -3.55
N ASP A 178 4.24 -5.76 -2.35
CA ASP A 178 2.88 -6.00 -1.88
C ASP A 178 1.91 -4.94 -2.44
N ALA A 179 0.80 -5.43 -2.99
CA ALA A 179 -0.40 -4.71 -3.42
C ALA A 179 -0.19 -3.25 -3.91
N THR A 180 0.64 -3.04 -4.92
CA THR A 180 0.71 -1.71 -5.55
C THR A 180 -0.51 -1.51 -6.43
N GLY A 181 -1.37 -0.59 -6.06
CA GLY A 181 -2.39 -0.11 -6.97
C GLY A 181 -2.84 1.26 -6.52
N PHE A 182 -3.22 2.06 -7.52
CA PHE A 182 -3.58 3.43 -7.29
C PHE A 182 -5.08 3.56 -7.56
N GLY A 183 -5.79 4.10 -6.59
CA GLY A 183 -7.14 4.61 -6.82
C GLY A 183 -7.05 5.89 -7.64
N GLN A 184 -7.87 6.02 -8.68
CA GLN A 184 -8.04 7.32 -9.32
C GLN A 184 -8.89 8.19 -8.39
N ALA A 185 -8.32 9.29 -7.88
CA ALA A 185 -9.10 10.30 -7.14
C ALA A 185 -10.02 11.10 -8.09
N TYR A 186 -9.58 11.26 -9.34
CA TYR A 186 -10.29 11.98 -10.40
C TYR A 186 -11.33 11.06 -11.04
N GLY A 187 -12.61 11.44 -11.02
CA GLY A 187 -13.70 10.66 -11.64
C GLY A 187 -14.45 9.70 -10.71
N ASN A 188 -14.24 9.76 -9.39
CA ASN A 188 -15.08 9.01 -8.45
C ASN A 188 -16.52 9.55 -8.50
N LYS A 189 -17.49 8.64 -8.69
CA LYS A 189 -18.92 9.00 -8.71
C LYS A 189 -19.34 9.51 -7.33
N ARG A 190 -20.26 10.47 -7.28
CA ARG A 190 -20.78 10.96 -6.00
C ARG A 190 -21.53 9.84 -5.30
N TRP A 191 -21.43 9.76 -3.96
CA TRP A 191 -22.13 8.73 -3.17
C TRP A 191 -23.60 8.59 -3.54
N ILE A 192 -24.26 9.72 -3.82
CA ILE A 192 -25.68 9.76 -4.17
C ILE A 192 -26.02 9.01 -5.47
N GLU A 193 -25.05 8.86 -6.39
CA GLU A 193 -25.21 8.19 -7.68
C GLU A 193 -24.89 6.70 -7.62
N VAL A 194 -24.20 6.25 -6.58
CA VAL A 194 -23.69 4.86 -6.45
C VAL A 194 -24.16 4.17 -5.17
N ARG A 195 -25.10 4.78 -4.42
CA ARG A 195 -25.64 4.22 -3.18
C ARG A 195 -26.27 2.84 -3.42
N ASP A 196 -26.97 2.70 -4.54
CA ASP A 196 -27.68 1.47 -4.89
C ASP A 196 -26.73 0.43 -5.55
N GLU A 197 -25.60 0.89 -6.11
CA GLU A 197 -24.55 0.03 -6.69
C GLU A 197 -23.13 0.46 -6.23
N PRO A 198 -22.73 0.11 -4.99
CA PRO A 198 -21.50 0.63 -4.38
C PRO A 198 -20.21 0.18 -5.07
N LYS A 199 -20.27 -0.88 -5.90
CA LYS A 199 -19.14 -1.40 -6.68
C LYS A 199 -18.57 -0.38 -7.67
N GLN A 200 -19.35 0.62 -8.08
CA GLN A 200 -18.93 1.64 -9.05
C GLN A 200 -18.31 2.89 -8.42
N TRP A 201 -18.18 2.95 -7.09
CA TRP A 201 -17.77 4.17 -6.40
C TRP A 201 -16.30 4.54 -6.64
N ARG A 202 -15.41 3.55 -6.75
CA ARG A 202 -13.96 3.77 -6.89
C ARG A 202 -13.38 2.94 -8.02
N TYR A 203 -12.59 3.60 -8.87
CA TYR A 203 -11.78 2.91 -9.87
C TYR A 203 -10.39 2.63 -9.32
N TYR A 204 -9.99 1.36 -9.32
CA TYR A 204 -8.67 0.93 -8.86
C TYR A 204 -7.90 0.29 -10.01
N ARG A 205 -6.66 0.72 -10.23
CA ARG A 205 -5.74 0.04 -11.14
C ARG A 205 -4.68 -0.68 -10.32
N LYS A 206 -4.58 -1.99 -10.51
CA LYS A 206 -3.44 -2.77 -10.01
C LYS A 206 -2.22 -2.39 -10.82
N LEU A 207 -1.16 -1.98 -10.15
CA LEU A 207 0.17 -1.83 -10.71
C LEU A 207 0.90 -3.16 -10.46
N HIS A 208 1.52 -3.69 -11.51
CA HIS A 208 2.47 -4.77 -11.36
C HIS A 208 3.86 -4.14 -11.40
N ILE A 209 4.55 -4.09 -10.26
CA ILE A 209 5.96 -3.71 -10.22
C ILE A 209 6.75 -4.97 -10.50
N ILE A 210 7.54 -4.93 -11.57
CA ILE A 210 8.50 -5.96 -11.93
C ILE A 210 9.85 -5.42 -11.51
N SER A 211 10.50 -6.12 -10.57
CA SER A 211 11.87 -5.88 -10.14
C SER A 211 12.83 -6.78 -10.89
#